data_AF-A0A7W4GIZ9-F1
#
_entry.id   AF-A0A7W4GIZ9-F1
#
_cell.length_a   1.000
_cell.length_b   1.000
_cell.length_c   1.000
_cell.angle_alpha   90.00
_cell.angle_beta   90.00
_cell.angle_gamma   90.00
#
_symmetry.space_group_name_H-M   'P 1'
#
loop_
_entity.id
_entity.type
_entity.pdbx_description
1 polymer ?
#
loop_
_entity_poly.entity_id
_entity_poly.type
_entity_poly.pdbx_seq_one_letter_code
_entity_poly.pdbx_strand_id
1 'polypeptide(L)' 'MNSQQDTIYAHVTDQIADFQFDQRVAGVFNDMIRRSVPGYAQIINTIGDFANRFVTPQSNIYDLGSSLGSATLSIR' A
#
# COMPACT_ATOMS: atom_id res chain seq x y z
N MET A 1 -9.01 -8.94 -7.39
CA MET A 1 -7.96 -9.87 -6.92
C MET A 1 -8.27 -10.20 -5.47
N ASN A 2 -8.47 -11.46 -5.12
CA ASN A 2 -8.69 -11.86 -3.72
C ASN A 2 -7.38 -11.62 -2.96
N SER A 3 -7.31 -10.58 -2.13
CA SER A 3 -6.23 -10.42 -1.16
C SER A 3 -6.35 -11.54 -0.15
N GLN A 4 -5.32 -12.38 -0.04
CA GLN A 4 -5.26 -13.34 1.06
C GLN A 4 -5.19 -12.57 2.38
N GLN A 5 -5.84 -13.11 3.40
CA GLN A 5 -5.82 -12.52 4.73
C GLN A 5 -4.40 -12.53 5.30
N ASP A 6 -3.93 -11.38 5.80
CA ASP A 6 -2.66 -11.29 6.49
C ASP A 6 -2.69 -12.07 7.81
N THR A 7 -1.74 -12.99 7.93
CA THR A 7 -1.49 -13.81 9.12
C THR A 7 0.00 -13.93 9.44
N ILE A 8 0.87 -13.13 8.78
CA ILE A 8 2.34 -13.30 8.83
C ILE A 8 2.87 -13.20 10.26
N TYR A 9 2.28 -12.32 11.07
CA TYR A 9 2.67 -12.09 12.47
C TYR A 9 1.54 -12.43 13.47
N ALA A 10 0.60 -13.29 13.09
CA ALA A 10 -0.56 -13.63 13.92
C ALA A 10 -0.26 -14.61 15.08
N HIS A 11 0.91 -15.24 15.08
CA HIS A 11 1.32 -16.24 16.07
C HIS A 11 2.59 -15.83 16.82
N VAL A 12 2.66 -16.17 18.10
CA VAL A 12 3.85 -16.00 18.92
C VAL A 12 4.98 -16.87 18.36
N THR A 13 6.16 -16.28 18.16
CA THR A 13 7.35 -16.97 17.69
C THR A 13 8.52 -16.62 18.61
N ASP A 14 9.33 -17.59 18.99
CA ASP A 14 10.46 -17.40 19.93
C ASP A 14 11.56 -16.49 19.36
N GLN A 15 11.65 -16.37 18.03
CA GLN A 15 12.55 -15.45 17.33
C GLN A 15 11.78 -14.68 16.26
N ILE A 16 11.77 -13.36 16.39
CA ILE A 16 11.27 -12.45 15.36
C ILE A 16 12.46 -12.10 14.46
N ALA A 17 12.45 -12.60 13.23
CA ALA A 17 13.43 -12.22 12.23
C ALA A 17 13.26 -10.75 11.82
N ASP A 18 14.32 -10.13 11.30
CA ASP A 18 14.24 -8.78 10.76
C ASP A 18 13.19 -8.69 9.66
N PHE A 19 12.48 -7.56 9.63
CA PHE A 19 11.44 -7.32 8.64
C PHE A 19 12.05 -7.28 7.22
N GLN A 20 11.45 -8.04 6.32
CA GLN A 20 11.77 -8.00 4.90
C GLN A 20 10.49 -7.86 4.09
N PHE A 21 10.48 -6.90 3.15
CA PHE A 21 9.42 -6.80 2.15
C PHE A 21 9.64 -7.85 1.07
N ASP A 22 9.19 -9.08 1.33
CA ASP A 22 9.33 -10.23 0.43
C ASP A 22 8.01 -10.60 -0.26
N GLN A 23 7.99 -11.73 -0.96
CA GLN A 23 6.80 -12.24 -1.66
C GLN A 23 5.62 -12.54 -0.71
N ARG A 24 5.90 -12.92 0.54
CA ARG A 24 4.86 -13.20 1.54
C ARG A 24 4.17 -11.90 1.92
N VAL A 25 4.96 -10.87 2.28
CA VAL A 25 4.45 -9.53 2.60
C VAL A 25 3.70 -8.93 1.41
N ALA A 26 4.28 -8.97 0.21
CA ALA A 26 3.63 -8.47 -1.00
C ALA A 26 2.29 -9.16 -1.29
N GLY A 27 2.19 -10.48 -1.06
CA GLY A 27 0.98 -11.26 -1.31
C GLY A 27 -0.22 -10.89 -0.44
N VAL A 28 0.03 -10.36 0.76
CA VAL A 28 -1.03 -9.94 1.72
C VAL A 28 -1.06 -8.43 1.97
N PHE A 29 -0.19 -7.65 1.33
CA PHE A 29 0.06 -6.24 1.64
C PHE A 29 -1.21 -5.38 1.71
N ASN A 30 -2.14 -5.57 0.76
CA ASN A 30 -3.40 -4.83 0.74
C ASN A 30 -4.27 -5.11 1.98
N ASP A 31 -4.31 -6.36 2.44
CA ASP A 31 -5.06 -6.75 3.63
C ASP A 31 -4.34 -6.31 4.91
N MET A 32 -3.02 -6.50 4.95
CA MET A 32 -2.13 -6.04 6.04
C MET A 32 -2.35 -4.55 6.32
N ILE A 33 -2.24 -3.69 5.30
CA ILE A 33 -2.38 -2.23 5.47
C ILE A 33 -3.82 -1.84 5.82
N ARG A 34 -4.83 -2.43 5.17
CA ARG A 34 -6.25 -2.12 5.43
C ARG A 34 -6.63 -2.34 6.90
N ARG A 35 -6.01 -3.32 7.56
CA ARG A 35 -6.30 -3.68 8.96
C ARG A 35 -5.42 -2.95 9.97
N SER A 36 -4.24 -2.48 9.57
CA SER A 36 -3.24 -1.89 10.47
C SER A 36 -3.11 -0.37 10.36
N VAL A 37 -3.55 0.24 9.26
CA VAL A 37 -3.47 1.69 9.02
C VAL A 37 -4.87 2.28 8.87
N PRO A 38 -5.46 2.84 9.95
CA PRO A 38 -6.75 3.51 9.89
C PRO A 38 -6.74 4.65 8.88
N GLY A 39 -7.79 4.72 8.05
CA GLY A 39 -7.93 5.79 7.06
C GLY A 39 -7.07 5.65 5.80
N TYR A 40 -6.31 4.57 5.63
CA TYR A 40 -5.46 4.37 4.44
C TYR A 40 -6.21 4.54 3.11
N ALA A 41 -7.40 3.94 2.97
CA ALA A 41 -8.21 4.08 1.77
C ALA A 41 -8.61 5.54 1.50
N GLN A 42 -8.92 6.30 2.56
CA GLN A 42 -9.25 7.72 2.42
C GLN A 42 -8.04 8.53 1.95
N ILE A 43 -6.84 8.25 2.49
CA ILE A 43 -5.60 8.89 2.06
C ILE A 43 -5.34 8.64 0.57
N ILE A 44 -5.47 7.39 0.11
CA ILE A 44 -5.29 7.04 -1.31
C ILE A 44 -6.27 7.82 -2.18
N ASN A 45 -7.57 7.86 -1.82
CA ASN A 45 -8.56 8.62 -2.58
C ASN A 45 -8.22 10.12 -2.63
N THR A 46 -7.82 10.70 -1.50
CA THR A 46 -7.42 12.12 -1.44
C THR A 46 -6.17 12.42 -2.29
N ILE A 47 -5.24 11.47 -2.43
CA ILE A 47 -4.12 11.59 -3.38
C ILE A 47 -4.65 11.70 -4.82
N GLY A 48 -5.62 10.87 -5.20
CA GLY A 48 -6.30 10.96 -6.50
C GLY A 48 -6.99 12.31 -6.71
N ASP A 49 -7.71 12.82 -5.71
CA ASP A 49 -8.36 14.13 -5.76
C ASP A 49 -7.35 15.27 -5.96
N PHE A 50 -6.22 15.23 -5.26
CA PHE A 50 -5.14 16.18 -5.47
C PHE A 50 -4.51 16.03 -6.85
N ALA A 51 -4.29 14.82 -7.32
CA ALA A 51 -3.72 14.61 -8.63
C ALA A 51 -4.61 15.20 -9.74
N ASN A 52 -5.92 14.98 -9.66
CA ASN A 52 -6.90 15.60 -10.56
C ASN A 52 -6.86 17.13 -10.56
N ARG A 53 -6.44 17.75 -9.46
CA ARG A 53 -6.37 19.21 -9.34
C ARG A 53 -5.03 19.79 -9.78
N PHE A 54 -3.93 19.10 -9.51
CA PHE A 54 -2.58 19.67 -9.61
C PHE A 54 -1.75 19.10 -10.75
N VAL A 55 -2.06 17.91 -11.25
CA VAL A 55 -1.35 17.33 -12.39
C VAL A 55 -1.75 18.06 -13.66
N THR A 56 -0.76 18.54 -14.40
CA THR A 56 -0.95 19.21 -15.69
C THR A 56 -0.44 18.35 -16.84
N PRO A 57 -0.82 18.63 -18.09
CA PRO A 57 -0.17 18.03 -19.25
C PRO A 57 1.35 18.12 -19.15
N GLN A 58 2.03 17.05 -19.55
CA GLN A 58 3.50 16.91 -19.50
C GLN A 58 4.12 16.96 -18.08
N SER A 59 3.31 16.82 -17.02
CA SER A 59 3.83 16.56 -15.67
C SER A 59 4.43 15.17 -15.54
N ASN A 60 5.48 15.05 -14.73
CA ASN A 60 5.99 13.77 -14.24
C ASN A 60 5.52 13.56 -12.80
N ILE A 61 5.07 12.36 -12.48
CA ILE A 61 4.60 11.98 -11.15
C ILE A 61 5.52 10.87 -10.61
N TYR A 62 5.93 11.01 -9.35
CA TYR A 62 6.81 10.07 -8.69
C TYR A 62 6.17 9.58 -7.39
N ASP A 63 5.86 8.28 -7.34
CA ASP A 63 5.35 7.59 -6.15
C ASP A 63 6.53 6.92 -5.42
N LEU A 64 7.01 7.59 -4.37
CA LEU A 64 8.21 7.17 -3.63
C LEU A 64 7.85 6.12 -2.58
N GLY A 65 8.44 4.93 -2.69
CA GLY A 65 8.04 3.79 -1.85
C GLY A 65 6.71 3.19 -2.29
N SER A 66 6.51 3.08 -3.61
CA SER A 66 5.23 2.75 -4.25
C SER A 66 4.60 1.42 -3.82
N SER A 67 5.36 0.49 -3.24
CA SER A 67 4.87 -0.82 -2.80
C SER A 67 4.14 -1.55 -3.94
N LEU A 68 2.82 -1.78 -3.84
CA LEU A 68 2.00 -2.35 -4.92
C LEU A 68 1.38 -1.31 -5.88
N GLY A 69 1.74 -0.05 -5.73
CA GLY A 69 1.36 1.06 -6.61
C GLY A 69 -0.02 1.65 -6.32
N SER A 70 -0.59 1.48 -5.13
CA SER A 70 -1.93 1.99 -4.80
C SER A 70 -2.09 3.49 -5.06
N ALA A 71 -1.10 4.30 -4.68
CA ALA A 71 -1.11 5.74 -4.92
C ALA A 71 -0.97 6.05 -6.42
N THR A 72 0.02 5.45 -7.09
CA THR A 72 0.16 5.53 -8.56
C THR A 72 -1.13 5.19 -9.32
N LEU A 73 -1.83 4.13 -8.90
CA LEU A 73 -3.08 3.69 -9.52
C LEU A 73 -4.23 4.67 -9.26
N SER A 74 -4.27 5.32 -8.09
CA SER A 74 -5.29 6.33 -7.79
C SER A 74 -5.13 7.61 -8.59
N ILE A 75 -3.96 7.86 -9.17
CA ILE A 75 -3.65 9.04 -9.98
C ILE A 75 -4.07 8.84 -11.46
N ARG A 76 -4.27 7.59 -11.88
CA ARG A 76 -4.73 7.26 -13.24
C ARG A 76 -6.22 7.52 -13.42
#